data_AF-A0A3M1DEM9-F1
#
_entry.id   AF-A0A3M1DEM9-F1
#
_cell.length_a   1.000
_cell.length_b   1.000
_cell.length_c   1.000
_cell.angle_alpha   90.00
_cell.angle_beta   90.00
_cell.angle_gamma   90.00
#
_symmetry.space_group_name_H-M   'P 1'
#
loop_
_entity.id
_entity.type
_entity.pdbx_description
1 polymer ?
#
loop_
_entity_poly.entity_id
_entity_poly.type
_entity_poly.pdbx_seq_one_letter_code
_entity_poly.pdbx_strand_id
1 'polypeptide(L)'
;DADSNTWTSNTCDTTSGGASCLLVCNPSPSKNKWVVWNTTNEGVASIDENGYMFLRESLFESQGSLKPPDNSFIIEDKTGTPVAYINGSGSLFLTGTAHELATMSPSGSNFEIWNSAGPVAYFTSTGDLYLKKILTQNYASP
;
A
#
# COMPACT_ATOMS: atom_id res chain seq x y z
N ASP A 1 -2.32 5.39 -33.18
CA ASP A 1 -2.65 4.12 -32.54
C ASP A 1 -1.77 3.99 -31.33
N ALA A 2 -2.40 4.07 -30.16
CA ALA A 2 -1.73 4.07 -28.86
C ALA A 2 -1.52 2.63 -28.43
N ASP A 3 -0.32 2.32 -27.95
CA ASP A 3 -0.11 1.59 -26.69
C ASP A 3 1.39 1.34 -26.52
N SER A 4 2.03 2.29 -25.81
CA SER A 4 3.38 2.15 -25.28
C SER A 4 3.36 1.16 -24.12
N ASN A 5 3.48 -0.12 -24.46
CA ASN A 5 3.48 -1.22 -23.51
C ASN A 5 4.89 -1.40 -22.90
N THR A 6 5.18 -0.65 -21.84
CA THR A 6 6.41 -0.84 -21.04
C THR A 6 6.22 -2.00 -20.07
N TRP A 7 6.48 -3.21 -20.55
CA TRP A 7 6.65 -4.40 -19.73
C TRP A 7 8.02 -4.35 -19.03
N THR A 8 8.08 -4.08 -17.73
CA THR A 8 9.30 -4.31 -16.96
C THR A 8 9.34 -5.76 -16.49
N SER A 9 9.94 -6.62 -17.32
CA SER A 9 10.51 -7.94 -17.00
C SER A 9 9.60 -8.97 -16.31
N ASN A 10 8.71 -9.60 -17.08
CA ASN A 10 8.21 -10.95 -16.79
C ASN A 10 9.03 -11.99 -17.56
N THR A 11 9.98 -12.66 -16.93
CA THR A 11 10.59 -13.88 -17.47
C THR A 11 10.20 -15.08 -16.59
N CYS A 12 9.10 -15.78 -16.92
CA CYS A 12 9.08 -17.24 -16.70
C CYS A 12 9.96 -17.82 -17.82
N ASP A 13 11.13 -18.35 -17.50
CA ASP A 13 11.83 -19.27 -18.39
C ASP A 13 11.16 -20.64 -18.22
N THR A 14 10.37 -21.06 -19.21
CA THR A 14 9.68 -22.35 -19.21
C THR A 14 10.45 -23.45 -19.95
N THR A 15 11.77 -23.35 -20.12
CA THR A 15 12.53 -24.36 -20.87
C THR A 15 12.94 -25.62 -20.10
N SER A 16 12.58 -25.77 -18.83
CA SER A 16 12.74 -27.04 -18.09
C SER A 16 11.43 -27.49 -17.45
N GLY A 17 10.73 -28.41 -18.12
CA GLY A 17 9.42 -28.91 -17.72
C GLY A 17 9.39 -29.46 -16.29
N GLY A 18 8.37 -29.05 -15.52
CA GLY A 18 7.93 -29.81 -14.34
C GLY A 18 7.57 -29.04 -13.08
N ALA A 19 7.77 -27.72 -13.00
CA ALA A 19 7.33 -26.94 -11.84
C ALA A 19 6.20 -25.97 -12.25
N SER A 20 5.06 -26.00 -11.54
CA SER A 20 4.03 -24.97 -11.65
C SER A 20 4.67 -23.59 -11.40
N CYS A 21 4.90 -22.81 -12.46
CA CYS A 21 5.24 -21.38 -12.35
C CYS A 21 4.01 -20.74 -11.68
N LEU A 22 4.03 -20.55 -10.35
CA LEU A 22 3.06 -19.69 -9.70
C LEU A 22 3.40 -18.28 -10.21
N LEU A 23 2.72 -17.84 -11.27
CA LEU A 23 2.95 -16.53 -11.87
C LEU A 23 2.53 -15.47 -10.85
N VAL A 24 3.48 -15.03 -10.02
CA VAL A 24 3.31 -13.83 -9.20
C VAL A 24 3.48 -12.66 -10.16
N CYS A 25 2.39 -12.24 -10.80
CA CYS A 25 2.35 -10.97 -11.50
C CYS A 25 2.51 -9.89 -10.43
N ASN A 26 3.69 -9.26 -10.36
CA ASN A 26 3.86 -8.11 -9.49
C ASN A 26 3.03 -6.97 -10.11
N PRO A 27 1.95 -6.51 -9.47
CA PRO A 27 1.11 -5.48 -10.05
C PRO A 27 1.93 -4.20 -10.24
N SER A 28 1.58 -3.41 -11.25
CA SER A 28 2.04 -2.02 -11.32
C SER A 28 0.91 -1.12 -10.80
N PRO A 29 1.23 0.03 -10.17
CA PRO A 29 0.22 0.98 -9.75
C PRO A 29 -0.62 1.41 -10.95
N SER A 30 -1.95 1.35 -10.83
CA SER A 30 -2.83 1.93 -11.84
C SER A 30 -2.67 3.46 -11.92
N LYS A 31 -3.17 4.03 -13.02
CA LYS A 31 -3.09 5.48 -13.28
C LYS A 31 -3.79 6.30 -12.18
N ASN A 32 -4.95 5.84 -11.72
CA ASN A 32 -5.71 6.51 -10.67
C ASN A 32 -5.27 5.96 -9.32
N LYS A 33 -4.60 6.80 -8.54
CA LYS A 33 -4.04 6.42 -7.24
C LYS A 33 -3.97 7.62 -6.30
N TRP A 34 -4.14 7.34 -5.02
CA TRP A 34 -3.76 8.26 -3.95
C TRP A 34 -2.28 8.03 -3.62
N VAL A 35 -1.50 9.10 -3.52
CA VAL A 35 -0.04 9.02 -3.39
C VAL A 35 0.43 9.88 -2.21
N VAL A 36 1.32 9.33 -1.40
CA VAL A 36 2.09 10.08 -0.41
C VAL A 36 3.38 10.55 -1.07
N TRP A 37 3.58 11.87 -1.08
CA TRP A 37 4.77 12.51 -1.63
C TRP A 37 5.67 12.98 -0.50
N ASN A 38 6.99 12.80 -0.66
CA ASN A 38 7.96 13.36 0.27
C ASN A 38 8.30 14.82 -0.08
N THR A 39 9.15 15.44 0.74
CA THR A 39 9.56 16.84 0.60
C THR A 39 10.43 17.13 -0.64
N THR A 40 10.87 16.10 -1.36
CA THR A 40 11.62 16.20 -2.61
C THR A 40 10.76 15.90 -3.84
N ASN A 41 9.43 15.90 -3.70
CA ASN A 41 8.45 15.59 -4.75
C ASN A 41 8.59 14.18 -5.35
N GLU A 42 9.01 13.21 -4.54
CA GLU A 42 9.00 11.80 -4.93
C GLU A 42 7.82 11.08 -4.29
N GLY A 43 7.12 10.25 -5.07
CA GLY A 43 6.08 9.36 -4.55
C GLY A 43 6.73 8.24 -3.77
N VAL A 44 6.34 8.06 -2.50
CA VAL A 44 6.98 7.09 -1.59
C VAL A 44 6.03 6.00 -1.10
N ALA A 45 4.73 6.22 -1.25
CA ALA A 45 3.71 5.20 -1.08
C ALA A 45 2.48 5.54 -1.94
N SER A 46 1.73 4.53 -2.35
CA SER A 46 0.46 4.75 -3.05
C SER A 46 -0.56 3.66 -2.74
N ILE A 47 -1.84 4.02 -2.88
CA ILE A 47 -2.96 3.07 -2.93
C ILE A 47 -3.75 3.39 -4.20
N ASP A 48 -3.92 2.38 -5.02
CA ASP A 48 -4.51 2.52 -6.35
C ASP A 48 -6.04 2.28 -6.34
N GLU A 49 -6.72 2.59 -7.44
CA GLU A 49 -8.18 2.45 -7.53
C GLU A 49 -8.68 1.00 -7.43
N ASN A 50 -7.80 0.01 -7.56
CA ASN A 50 -8.13 -1.41 -7.41
C ASN A 50 -7.90 -1.92 -5.98
N GLY A 51 -7.22 -1.12 -5.15
CA GLY A 51 -6.84 -1.43 -3.77
C GLY A 51 -5.51 -2.16 -3.64
N TYR A 52 -4.63 -2.07 -4.64
CA TYR A 52 -3.22 -2.42 -4.48
C TYR A 52 -2.50 -1.29 -3.75
N MET A 53 -1.63 -1.67 -2.81
CA MET A 53 -0.77 -0.72 -2.10
C MET A 53 0.68 -0.95 -2.48
N PHE A 54 1.42 0.14 -2.69
CA PHE A 54 2.85 0.11 -3.02
C PHE A 54 3.61 0.96 -2.03
N LEU A 55 4.66 0.39 -1.44
CA LEU A 55 5.61 1.08 -0.56
C LEU A 55 6.97 1.13 -1.24
N ARG A 56 7.61 2.29 -1.17
CA ARG A 56 9.00 2.42 -1.63
C ARG A 56 9.95 1.57 -0.80
N GLU A 57 9.67 1.44 0.49
CA GLU A 57 10.47 0.67 1.44
C GLU A 57 9.60 -0.44 2.08
N SER A 58 9.74 -0.65 3.39
CA SER A 58 9.12 -1.76 4.12
C SER A 58 7.90 -1.38 4.97
N LEU A 59 7.12 -2.40 5.29
CA LEU A 59 6.05 -2.41 6.29
C LEU A 59 6.61 -2.87 7.64
N PHE A 60 6.21 -2.18 8.72
CA PHE A 60 6.52 -2.52 10.11
C PHE A 60 5.23 -2.58 10.93
N GLU A 61 4.88 -3.76 11.42
CA GLU A 61 3.59 -4.02 12.09
C GLU A 61 3.76 -4.22 13.60
N SER A 62 2.64 -4.20 14.33
CA SER A 62 2.57 -4.52 15.75
C SER A 62 3.51 -3.69 16.61
N GLN A 63 3.68 -2.42 16.26
CA GLN A 63 4.53 -1.50 17.01
C GLN A 63 3.80 -1.08 18.30
N GLY A 64 4.43 -1.25 19.46
CA GLY A 64 3.79 -0.90 20.74
C GLY A 64 3.48 0.59 20.91
N SER A 65 4.22 1.47 20.22
CA SER A 65 3.95 2.90 20.12
C SER A 65 4.63 3.47 18.88
N LEU A 66 4.07 4.53 18.29
CA LEU A 66 4.65 5.20 17.13
C LEU A 66 5.19 6.57 17.52
N LYS A 67 6.39 6.89 17.02
CA LYS A 67 6.99 8.22 17.10
C LYS A 67 7.35 8.66 15.67
N PRO A 68 6.37 9.17 14.90
CA PRO A 68 6.61 9.58 13.52
C PRO A 68 7.72 10.64 13.48
N PRO A 69 8.74 10.50 12.61
CA PRO A 69 9.70 11.56 12.37
C PRO A 69 9.07 12.70 11.57
N ASP A 70 9.77 13.83 11.50
CA ASP A 70 9.36 14.99 10.68
C ASP A 70 9.05 14.58 9.23
N ASN A 71 8.09 15.28 8.63
CA ASN A 71 7.63 15.05 7.25
C ASN A 71 6.99 13.67 7.00
N SER A 72 6.48 13.00 8.04
CA SER A 72 5.66 11.80 7.87
C SER A 72 4.21 12.15 7.51
N PHE A 73 3.56 11.30 6.73
CA PHE A 73 2.10 11.25 6.67
C PHE A 73 1.62 10.44 7.88
N ILE A 74 0.84 11.06 8.77
CA ILE A 74 0.46 10.49 10.06
C ILE A 74 -1.05 10.26 10.09
N ILE A 75 -1.45 9.07 10.54
CA ILE A 75 -2.84 8.74 10.85
C ILE A 75 -2.94 8.64 12.37
N GLU A 76 -3.77 9.49 12.95
CA GLU A 76 -4.03 9.54 14.39
C GLU A 76 -5.43 9.01 14.70
N ASP A 77 -5.58 8.44 15.89
CA ASP A 77 -6.90 8.16 16.44
C ASP A 77 -7.59 9.45 16.92
N LYS A 78 -8.83 9.31 17.41
CA LYS A 78 -9.63 10.43 17.92
C LYS A 78 -9.02 11.16 19.14
N THR A 79 -7.99 10.59 19.77
CA THR A 79 -7.29 11.18 20.92
C THR A 79 -6.04 11.96 20.49
N GLY A 80 -5.68 11.94 19.20
CA GLY A 80 -4.43 12.50 18.69
C GLY A 80 -3.23 11.55 18.85
N THR A 81 -3.47 10.26 19.12
CA THR A 81 -2.40 9.27 19.22
C THR A 81 -2.10 8.69 17.83
N PRO A 82 -0.85 8.72 17.34
CA PRO A 82 -0.49 8.09 16.07
C PRO A 82 -0.70 6.57 16.11
N VAL A 83 -1.47 6.05 15.14
CA VAL A 83 -1.76 4.61 14.98
C VAL A 83 -1.19 4.03 13.70
N ALA A 84 -0.88 4.89 12.72
CA ALA A 84 -0.06 4.55 11.58
C ALA A 84 0.72 5.78 11.09
N TYR A 85 1.87 5.57 10.45
CA TYR A 85 2.51 6.62 9.66
C TYR A 85 3.33 6.08 8.50
N ILE A 86 3.46 6.89 7.46
CA ILE A 86 4.39 6.68 6.35
C ILE A 86 5.48 7.75 6.46
N ASN A 87 6.74 7.33 6.61
CA ASN A 87 7.85 8.28 6.71
C ASN A 87 8.27 8.84 5.34
N GLY A 88 9.15 9.83 5.33
CA GLY A 88 9.65 10.45 4.10
C GLY A 88 10.42 9.52 3.14
N SER A 89 10.83 8.33 3.60
CA SER A 89 11.44 7.30 2.76
C SER A 89 10.41 6.36 2.12
N GLY A 90 9.20 6.27 2.67
CA GLY A 90 8.14 5.36 2.19
C GLY A 90 8.00 4.06 2.97
N SER A 91 8.54 3.99 4.19
CA SER A 91 8.22 2.90 5.11
C SER A 91 6.89 3.18 5.81
N LEU A 92 6.04 2.16 5.91
CA LEU A 92 4.78 2.20 6.67
C LEU A 92 4.98 1.55 8.03
N PHE A 93 4.52 2.22 9.09
CA PHE A 93 4.52 1.71 10.46
C PHE A 93 3.09 1.66 10.99
N LEU A 94 2.72 0.55 11.62
CA LEU A 94 1.39 0.29 12.16
C LEU A 94 1.48 -0.11 13.64
N THR A 95 0.58 0.40 14.49
CA THR A 95 0.38 -0.20 15.82
C THR A 95 -0.31 -1.56 15.74
N GLY A 96 -1.11 -1.79 14.70
CA GLY A 96 -1.78 -3.05 14.39
C GLY A 96 -1.09 -3.85 13.28
N THR A 97 -1.89 -4.58 12.50
CA THR A 97 -1.43 -5.42 11.36
C THR A 97 -2.09 -5.06 10.04
N ALA A 98 -1.47 -5.46 8.92
CA ALA A 98 -1.99 -5.37 7.58
C ALA A 98 -2.77 -6.64 7.20
N HIS A 99 -3.91 -6.45 6.55
CA HIS A 99 -4.83 -7.49 6.13
C HIS A 99 -5.25 -7.28 4.68
N GLU A 100 -5.26 -8.35 3.90
CA GLU A 100 -5.69 -8.36 2.51
C GLU A 100 -7.02 -9.11 2.41
N LEU A 101 -8.10 -8.43 2.04
CA LEU A 101 -9.45 -9.02 1.95
C LEU A 101 -10.11 -8.72 0.61
N ALA A 102 -10.72 -9.72 -0.02
CA ALA A 102 -11.42 -9.52 -1.30
C ALA A 102 -12.62 -8.56 -1.21
N THR A 103 -13.26 -8.47 -0.04
CA THR A 103 -14.40 -7.60 0.23
C THR A 103 -14.11 -6.68 1.40
N MET A 104 -14.31 -5.38 1.19
CA MET A 104 -14.12 -4.35 2.20
C MET A 104 -15.48 -4.03 2.86
N SER A 105 -15.51 -4.01 4.18
CA SER A 105 -16.69 -3.62 4.97
C SER A 105 -16.25 -2.78 6.18
N PRO A 106 -15.64 -1.59 5.95
CA PRO A 106 -15.24 -0.73 7.05
C PRO A 106 -16.46 -0.34 7.90
N SER A 107 -16.25 -0.26 9.21
CA SER A 107 -17.25 0.20 10.17
C SER A 107 -16.58 1.02 11.26
N GLY A 108 -17.30 1.94 11.89
CA GLY A 108 -16.74 2.84 12.90
C GLY A 108 -16.02 4.04 12.29
N SER A 109 -15.00 4.55 13.00
CA SER A 109 -14.23 5.73 12.60
C SER A 109 -12.88 5.30 12.05
N ASN A 110 -12.79 5.19 10.72
CA ASN A 110 -11.58 4.80 10.01
C ASN A 110 -11.08 5.95 9.12
N PHE A 111 -9.80 5.90 8.75
CA PHE A 111 -9.31 6.62 7.59
C PHE A 111 -9.52 5.73 6.36
N GLU A 112 -10.44 6.10 5.48
CA GLU A 112 -10.90 5.25 4.38
C GLU A 112 -10.52 5.82 3.02
N ILE A 113 -10.12 4.94 2.09
CA ILE A 113 -9.83 5.27 0.70
C ILE A 113 -10.85 4.57 -0.17
N TRP A 114 -11.52 5.35 -1.02
CA TRP A 114 -12.66 4.92 -1.83
C TRP A 114 -12.41 5.15 -3.31
N ASN A 115 -12.98 4.28 -4.12
CA ASN A 115 -13.24 4.53 -5.53
C ASN A 115 -14.76 4.67 -5.76
N SER A 116 -15.18 4.80 -7.02
CA SER A 116 -16.61 4.95 -7.36
C SER A 116 -17.47 3.71 -7.06
N ALA A 117 -16.85 2.54 -6.86
CA ALA A 117 -17.52 1.28 -6.55
C ALA A 117 -17.54 0.95 -5.05
N GLY A 118 -16.76 1.66 -4.22
CA GLY A 118 -16.71 1.47 -2.77
C GLY A 118 -15.30 1.58 -2.16
N PRO A 119 -15.13 1.16 -0.89
CA PRO A 119 -13.84 1.21 -0.23
C PRO A 119 -12.84 0.23 -0.85
N VAL A 120 -11.59 0.68 -0.95
CA VAL A 120 -10.46 -0.11 -1.47
C VAL A 120 -9.34 -0.30 -0.43
N ALA A 121 -9.29 0.57 0.57
CA ALA A 121 -8.42 0.43 1.73
C ALA A 121 -8.98 1.20 2.91
N TYR A 122 -8.62 0.81 4.13
CA TYR A 122 -8.86 1.64 5.31
C TYR A 122 -7.88 1.34 6.44
N PHE A 123 -7.61 2.35 7.25
CA PHE A 123 -6.86 2.23 8.51
C PHE A 123 -7.82 2.39 9.68
N THR A 124 -7.78 1.46 10.63
CA THR A 124 -8.63 1.49 11.82
C THR A 124 -8.07 2.43 12.87
N SER A 125 -8.92 2.82 13.83
CA SER A 125 -8.47 3.58 15.01
C SER A 125 -7.55 2.79 15.95
N THR A 126 -7.33 1.49 15.71
CA THR A 126 -6.37 0.64 16.44
C THR A 126 -5.05 0.46 15.67
N GLY A 127 -4.98 0.99 14.45
CA GLY A 127 -3.79 0.96 13.60
C GLY A 127 -3.66 -0.29 12.73
N ASP A 128 -4.75 -1.02 12.50
CA ASP A 128 -4.78 -2.07 11.47
C ASP A 128 -4.99 -1.45 10.10
N LEU A 129 -4.33 -1.98 9.09
CA LEU A 129 -4.53 -1.65 7.68
C LEU A 129 -5.32 -2.78 7.01
N TYR A 130 -6.39 -2.45 6.31
CA TYR A 130 -7.11 -3.37 5.43
C TYR A 130 -7.00 -2.92 3.99
N LEU A 131 -6.64 -3.83 3.10
CA LEU A 131 -6.50 -3.63 1.66
C LEU A 131 -7.40 -4.58 0.90
N LYS A 132 -8.01 -4.09 -0.19
CA LYS A 132 -8.81 -4.92 -1.09
C LYS A 132 -7.96 -5.92 -1.90
N LYS A 133 -6.70 -5.57 -2.14
CA LYS A 133 -5.71 -6.38 -2.84
C LYS A 133 -4.43 -6.45 -2.00
N ILE A 134 -3.31 -6.68 -2.66
CA ILE A 134 -2.04 -6.97 -2.00
C ILE A 134 -1.24 -5.71 -1.72
N LEU A 135 -0.37 -5.78 -0.71
CA LEU A 135 0.68 -4.82 -0.44
C LEU A 135 2.00 -5.26 -1.07
N THR A 136 2.64 -4.37 -1.84
CA THR A 136 3.97 -4.58 -2.42
C THR A 136 4.98 -3.62 -1.79
N GLN A 137 6.11 -4.15 -1.32
CA GLN A 137 7.22 -3.41 -0.69
C GLN A 137 8.39 -3.26 -1.65
N ASN A 138 9.33 -2.36 -1.34
CA ASN A 138 10.53 -2.11 -2.15
C ASN A 138 10.21 -1.71 -3.60
N TYR A 139 9.09 -1.01 -3.83
CA TYR A 139 8.64 -0.62 -5.16
C TYR A 139 9.27 0.72 -5.56
N ALA A 140 10.11 0.72 -6.61
CA ALA A 140 10.93 1.88 -6.95
C ALA A 140 10.14 3.15 -7.31
N SER A 141 8.88 3.04 -7.74
CA SER A 141 8.04 4.18 -8.13
C SER A 141 6.55 3.96 -7.79
N PRO A 142 6.17 4.05 -6.50
CA PRO A 142 4.81 3.82 -6.02
C PRO A 142 3.76 4.69 -6.71
#